data_AF-A0A5N7JS90-F1
#
_entry.id   AF-A0A5N7JS90-F1
#
_cell.length_a   1.000
_cell.length_b   1.000
_cell.length_c   1.000
_cell.angle_alpha   90.00
_cell.angle_beta   90.00
_cell.angle_gamma   90.00
#
_symmetry.space_group_name_H-M   'P 1'
#
loop_
_entity.id
_entity.type
_entity.pdbx_description
1 polymer ?
#
loop_
_entity_poly.entity_id
_entity_poly.type
_entity_poly.pdbx_seq_one_letter_code
_entity_poly.pdbx_strand_id
1 'polypeptide(L)'
;MKKAPKSQKNFGVDFVNYPDETAGFENSTPIMIWGMEEGIFTGGKLSTYVNNTTRDYEGARNVINGVDQKALIASYAKKFESILKATSNTPETK
;
A
#
# COMPACT_ATOMS: atom_id res chain seq x y z
N MET A 1 -16.00 -2.98 -26.68
CA MET A 1 -14.69 -3.34 -26.08
C MET A 1 -14.75 -3.12 -24.58
N LYS A 2 -14.76 -4.18 -23.77
CA LYS A 2 -14.61 -4.05 -22.30
C LYS A 2 -13.17 -3.59 -22.03
N LYS A 3 -12.99 -2.43 -21.39
CA LYS A 3 -11.65 -1.98 -20.99
C LYS A 3 -11.09 -2.98 -19.98
N ALA A 4 -9.87 -3.46 -20.20
CA ALA A 4 -9.16 -4.26 -19.21
C ALA A 4 -9.03 -3.44 -17.90
N PRO A 5 -9.25 -4.05 -16.72
CA PRO A 5 -8.99 -3.38 -15.45
C PRO A 5 -7.53 -2.90 -15.40
N LYS A 6 -7.29 -1.76 -14.74
CA LYS A 6 -5.95 -1.16 -14.64
C LYS A 6 -4.89 -2.13 -14.11
N SER A 7 -5.26 -3.10 -13.26
CA SER A 7 -4.37 -4.14 -12.75
C SER A 7 -3.84 -5.09 -13.85
N GLN A 8 -4.70 -5.54 -14.77
CA GLN A 8 -4.32 -6.48 -15.83
C GLN A 8 -3.20 -5.93 -16.74
N LYS A 9 -3.21 -4.62 -17.01
CA LYS A 9 -2.18 -3.97 -17.83
C LYS A 9 -0.81 -3.90 -17.13
N ASN A 10 -0.79 -3.87 -15.81
CA ASN A 10 0.45 -3.68 -15.04
C ASN A 10 1.14 -4.99 -14.65
N PHE A 11 0.40 -6.10 -14.59
CA PHE A 11 0.93 -7.39 -14.12
C PHE A 11 0.93 -8.49 -15.18
N GLY A 12 0.33 -8.28 -16.35
CA GLY A 12 0.36 -9.25 -17.44
C GLY A 12 -0.47 -10.53 -17.22
N VAL A 13 -1.23 -10.59 -16.11
CA VAL A 13 -2.11 -11.69 -15.75
C VAL A 13 -3.57 -11.27 -15.92
N ASP A 14 -4.40 -12.15 -16.48
CA ASP A 14 -5.82 -11.91 -16.69
C ASP A 14 -6.65 -12.19 -15.43
N PHE A 15 -6.64 -11.22 -14.51
CA PHE A 15 -7.42 -11.30 -13.28
C PHE A 15 -8.94 -11.16 -13.49
N VAL A 16 -9.42 -10.84 -14.70
CA VAL A 16 -10.87 -10.78 -14.98
C VAL A 16 -11.43 -12.18 -15.15
N ASN A 17 -10.73 -12.99 -15.94
CA ASN A 17 -11.16 -14.35 -16.23
C ASN A 17 -10.63 -15.35 -15.19
N TYR A 18 -9.54 -15.01 -14.48
CA TYR A 18 -8.93 -15.83 -13.44
C TYR A 18 -8.77 -15.04 -12.14
N PRO A 19 -9.87 -14.68 -11.45
CA PRO A 19 -9.82 -13.84 -10.26
C PRO A 19 -9.03 -14.47 -9.10
N ASP A 20 -9.02 -15.80 -8.99
CA ASP A 20 -8.32 -16.53 -7.93
C ASP A 20 -6.79 -16.36 -7.99
N GLU A 21 -6.24 -16.02 -9.16
CA GLU A 21 -4.81 -15.71 -9.32
C GLU A 21 -4.38 -14.50 -8.48
N THR A 22 -5.33 -13.62 -8.11
CA THR A 22 -5.05 -12.45 -7.24
C THR A 22 -4.77 -12.84 -5.79
N ALA A 23 -5.17 -14.03 -5.35
CA ALA A 23 -5.08 -14.43 -3.94
C ALA A 23 -3.67 -14.94 -3.56
N GLY A 24 -2.89 -15.40 -4.53
CA GLY A 24 -1.51 -15.83 -4.31
C GLY A 24 -0.61 -14.65 -3.95
N PHE A 25 0.28 -14.82 -2.98
CA PHE A 25 1.19 -13.76 -2.51
C PHE A 25 1.99 -13.07 -3.61
N GLU A 26 2.36 -13.83 -4.65
CA GLU A 26 3.08 -13.37 -5.83
C GLU A 26 2.34 -12.23 -6.56
N ASN A 27 1.00 -12.30 -6.61
CA ASN A 27 0.17 -11.28 -7.24
C ASN A 27 -0.42 -10.31 -6.21
N SER A 28 -0.89 -10.81 -5.06
CA SER A 28 -1.62 -9.99 -4.07
C SER A 28 -0.76 -8.86 -3.51
N THR A 29 0.51 -9.14 -3.21
CA THR A 29 1.44 -8.17 -2.60
C THR A 29 1.74 -7.00 -3.54
N PRO A 30 2.21 -7.21 -4.78
CA PRO A 30 2.48 -6.10 -5.68
C PRO A 30 1.20 -5.37 -6.12
N ILE A 31 0.05 -6.06 -6.27
CA ILE A 31 -1.25 -5.41 -6.53
C ILE A 31 -1.63 -4.49 -5.37
N MET A 32 -1.46 -4.95 -4.12
CA MET A 32 -1.73 -4.16 -2.93
C MET A 32 -0.86 -2.90 -2.89
N ILE A 33 0.46 -3.03 -3.06
CA ILE A 33 1.40 -1.90 -3.04
C ILE A 33 1.04 -0.89 -4.14
N TRP A 34 0.93 -1.35 -5.39
CA TRP A 34 0.57 -0.48 -6.51
C TRP A 34 -0.78 0.22 -6.30
N GLY A 35 -1.78 -0.51 -5.83
CA GLY A 35 -3.10 0.03 -5.58
C GLY A 35 -3.10 1.09 -4.48
N MET A 36 -2.25 0.95 -3.46
CA MET A 36 -2.07 1.92 -2.38
C MET A 36 -1.28 3.16 -2.83
N GLU A 37 -0.27 3.00 -3.70
CA GLU A 37 0.51 4.10 -4.27
C GLU A 37 -0.33 4.95 -5.24
N GLU A 38 -1.13 4.30 -6.08
CA GLU A 38 -1.94 4.97 -7.10
C GLU A 38 -3.35 5.35 -6.64
N GLY A 39 -3.75 4.94 -5.43
CA GLY A 39 -5.08 5.20 -4.88
C GLY A 39 -6.20 4.47 -5.62
N ILE A 40 -5.93 3.27 -6.11
CA ILE A 40 -6.85 2.48 -6.94
C ILE A 40 -8.04 1.94 -6.13
N PHE A 41 -7.85 1.66 -4.84
CA PHE A 41 -8.89 1.06 -4.00
C PHE A 41 -9.90 2.07 -3.48
N THR A 42 -9.44 3.20 -2.95
CA THR A 42 -10.31 4.19 -2.28
C THR A 42 -10.21 5.60 -2.86
N GLY A 43 -9.32 5.84 -3.82
CA GLY A 43 -8.96 7.19 -4.29
C GLY A 43 -7.91 7.90 -3.44
N GLY A 44 -7.72 7.47 -2.18
CA GLY A 44 -6.64 7.97 -1.31
C GLY A 44 -5.31 7.32 -1.65
N LYS A 45 -4.23 8.10 -1.66
CA LYS A 45 -2.86 7.60 -1.90
C LYS A 45 -2.10 7.48 -0.59
N LEU A 46 -1.20 6.50 -0.49
CA LEU A 46 -0.31 6.37 0.66
C LEU A 46 0.52 7.65 0.89
N SER A 47 0.96 8.31 -0.19
CA SER A 47 1.74 9.55 -0.14
C SER A 47 1.00 10.75 0.47
N THR A 48 -0.34 10.70 0.52
CA THR A 48 -1.15 11.73 1.20
C THR A 48 -0.96 11.68 2.72
N TYR A 49 -0.71 10.50 3.28
CA TYR A 49 -0.61 10.28 4.73
C TYR A 49 0.83 10.09 5.20
N VAL A 50 1.67 9.45 4.38
CA VAL A 50 3.07 9.16 4.70
C VAL A 50 3.95 9.67 3.57
N ASN A 51 4.76 10.69 3.88
CA ASN A 51 5.71 11.31 2.97
C ASN A 51 6.86 11.94 3.78
N ASN A 52 7.71 12.74 3.13
CA ASN A 52 8.87 13.33 3.78
C ASN A 52 8.51 14.27 4.94
N THR A 53 7.35 14.93 4.89
CA THR A 53 6.91 15.92 5.90
C THR A 53 5.75 15.43 6.77
N THR A 54 5.09 14.35 6.39
CA THR A 54 3.86 13.84 7.04
C THR A 54 4.02 12.38 7.42
N ARG A 55 3.65 12.02 8.65
CA ARG A 55 3.63 10.64 9.15
C ARG A 55 2.32 10.32 9.87
N ASP A 56 1.24 10.25 9.11
CA ASP A 56 -0.08 9.85 9.60
C ASP A 56 -0.33 8.35 9.34
N TYR A 57 0.28 7.49 10.16
CA TYR A 57 0.12 6.04 10.01
C TYR A 57 -1.29 5.53 10.31
N GLU A 58 -2.07 6.24 11.14
CA GLU A 58 -3.47 5.85 11.39
C GLU A 58 -4.36 6.22 10.20
N GLY A 59 -4.22 7.42 9.66
CA GLY A 59 -4.94 7.88 8.47
C GLY A 59 -4.61 7.04 7.24
N ALA A 60 -3.35 6.58 7.10
CA ALA A 60 -2.91 5.72 6.01
C ALA A 60 -3.73 4.43 5.85
N ARG A 61 -4.41 3.94 6.89
CA ARG A 61 -5.28 2.75 6.80
C ARG A 61 -6.46 2.95 5.83
N ASN A 62 -6.89 4.20 5.62
CA ASN A 62 -7.99 4.54 4.71
C ASN A 62 -7.66 4.28 3.23
N VAL A 63 -6.39 4.09 2.89
CA VAL A 63 -5.96 3.77 1.53
C VAL A 63 -6.49 2.41 1.07
N ILE A 64 -6.79 1.50 2.01
CA ILE A 64 -7.23 0.13 1.69
C ILE A 64 -8.50 -0.28 2.43
N ASN A 65 -8.54 -0.22 3.76
CA ASN A 65 -9.62 -0.82 4.57
C ASN A 65 -10.25 0.18 5.56
N GLY A 66 -10.29 1.46 5.23
CA GLY A 66 -10.89 2.49 6.07
C GLY A 66 -10.16 2.64 7.42
N VAL A 67 -10.88 2.45 8.53
CA VAL A 67 -10.37 2.62 9.90
C VAL A 67 -10.14 1.31 10.64
N ASP A 68 -10.39 0.18 9.99
CA ASP A 68 -10.26 -1.15 10.60
C ASP A 68 -8.83 -1.37 11.13
N GLN A 69 -8.72 -1.67 12.43
CA GLN A 69 -7.46 -1.90 13.14
C GLN A 69 -6.40 -0.79 12.98
N LYS A 70 -6.80 0.44 12.64
CA LYS A 70 -5.85 1.52 12.32
C LYS A 70 -4.79 1.75 13.39
N ALA A 71 -5.17 1.70 14.68
CA ALA A 71 -4.25 1.91 15.79
C ALA A 71 -3.22 0.78 15.92
N LEU A 72 -3.64 -0.48 15.73
CA LEU A 72 -2.75 -1.63 15.79
C LEU A 72 -1.73 -1.59 14.64
N ILE A 73 -2.21 -1.37 13.41
CA ILE A 73 -1.35 -1.31 12.22
C ILE A 73 -0.40 -0.10 12.31
N ALA A 74 -0.88 1.05 12.78
CA ALA A 74 -0.03 2.22 13.04
C ALA A 74 1.04 1.92 14.10
N SER A 75 0.74 1.11 15.11
CA SER A 75 1.75 0.70 16.11
C SER A 75 2.89 -0.12 15.46
N TYR A 76 2.57 -0.99 14.49
CA TYR A 76 3.56 -1.72 13.73
C TYR A 76 4.42 -0.79 12.86
N ALA A 77 3.79 0.14 12.14
CA ALA A 77 4.49 1.12 11.32
C ALA A 77 5.49 1.96 12.15
N LYS A 78 5.06 2.46 13.32
CA LYS A 78 5.93 3.20 14.26
C LYS A 78 7.10 2.34 14.76
N LYS A 79 6.86 1.06 15.03
CA LYS A 79 7.93 0.13 15.45
C LYS A 79 8.94 -0.09 14.32
N PHE A 80 8.48 -0.29 13.09
CA PHE A 80 9.36 -0.43 11.93
C PHE A 80 10.17 0.85 11.68
N GLU A 81 9.54 2.03 11.73
CA GLU A 81 10.25 3.30 11.61
C GLU A 81 11.34 3.45 12.67
N SER A 82 11.03 3.15 13.94
CA SER A 82 12.01 3.20 15.02
C SER A 82 13.20 2.26 14.79
N ILE A 83 12.95 1.05 14.31
CA ILE A 83 14.01 0.08 13.99
C ILE A 83 14.85 0.60 12.84
N LEU A 84 14.24 1.08 11.76
CA LEU A 84 14.95 1.64 10.61
C LEU A 84 15.83 2.83 11.02
N LYS A 85 15.32 3.72 11.87
CA LYS A 85 16.11 4.86 12.39
C LYS A 85 17.31 4.44 13.23
N ALA A 86 17.14 3.41 14.06
CA ALA A 86 18.20 2.91 14.93
C ALA A 86 19.26 2.10 14.17
N THR A 87 18.91 1.53 13.02
CA THR A 87 19.76 0.56 12.29
C THR A 87 20.23 1.02 10.92
N SER A 88 19.65 2.10 10.38
CA SER A 88 20.05 2.68 9.09
C SER A 88 21.41 3.36 9.20
N ASN A 89 22.31 3.02 8.28
CA ASN A 89 23.56 3.76 8.07
C ASN A 89 23.37 5.00 7.17
N THR A 90 22.17 5.21 6.63
CA THR A 90 21.82 6.36 5.80
C THR A 90 21.31 7.51 6.70
N PRO A 91 21.81 8.75 6.51
CA PRO A 91 21.31 9.92 7.25
C PRO A 91 19.82 10.15 6.98
N GLU A 92 19.06 10.53 8.01
CA GLU A 92 17.67 10.96 7.83
C GLU A 92 17.66 12.27 7.02
N THR A 93 17.04 12.24 5.83
CA THR A 93 16.79 13.44 5.05
C THR A 93 15.62 14.20 5.67
N LYS A 94 15.88 15.45 6.07
CA LYS A 94 14.84 16.36 6.58
C LYS A 94 13.94 16.88 5.47
#